data_AF-A0A1Z5K5W0-F1
#
_entry.id   AF-A0A1Z5K5W0-F1
#
_cell.length_a   1.000
_cell.length_b   1.000
_cell.length_c   1.000
_cell.angle_alpha   90.00
_cell.angle_beta   90.00
_cell.angle_gamma   90.00
#
_symmetry.space_group_name_H-M   'P 1'
#
loop_
_entity.id
_entity.type
_entity.pdbx_description
1 polymer ?
#
loop_
_entity_poly.entity_id
_entity_poly.type
_entity_poly.pdbx_seq_one_letter_code
_entity_poly.pdbx_strand_id
1 'polypeptide(L)'
;MGQSSSTANSVNQENLVSGVSLDPELEEAIVRDFSNQSLQEEWDKFRREVIIRRNERLEMRNAALLEAQQRQQANHAALQERLTALHERRDQLLATFADESVSIRYDIQRLEEKYLGVAEQTPPVDYCLGERAHWIDCSKKYGTDMRPCSDYLAALERCVNRTITESV
;
A
#
# COMPACT_ATOMS: atom_id res chain seq x y z
N MET A 1 -74.47 15.72 -55.60
CA MET A 1 -73.16 16.18 -56.10
C MET A 1 -72.22 14.99 -56.06
N GLY A 2 -71.65 14.45 -57.12
CA GLY A 2 -71.87 14.53 -58.56
C GLY A 2 -71.55 13.14 -59.11
N GLN A 3 -72.35 12.69 -60.06
CA GLN A 3 -72.05 11.51 -60.88
C GLN A 3 -70.88 11.86 -61.82
N SER A 4 -70.04 10.88 -62.15
CA SER A 4 -69.50 10.73 -63.52
C SER A 4 -68.92 9.33 -63.71
N SER A 5 -69.47 8.68 -64.74
CA SER A 5 -69.14 7.38 -65.30
C SER A 5 -67.83 7.37 -66.09
N SER A 6 -67.48 6.14 -66.52
CA SER A 6 -66.69 5.76 -67.72
C SER A 6 -65.21 5.47 -67.40
N THR A 7 -64.56 4.42 -67.90
CA THR A 7 -64.87 3.46 -68.97
C THR A 7 -63.91 2.27 -68.79
N ALA A 8 -64.34 1.07 -69.19
CA ALA A 8 -63.44 -0.06 -69.40
C ALA A 8 -62.38 0.27 -70.45
N ASN A 9 -61.14 -0.19 -70.24
CA ASN A 9 -60.27 -0.59 -71.33
C ASN A 9 -59.37 -1.74 -70.87
N SER A 10 -59.69 -2.91 -71.42
CA SER A 10 -58.79 -4.05 -71.54
C SER A 10 -57.58 -3.61 -72.36
N VAL A 11 -56.39 -3.71 -71.77
CA VAL A 11 -55.13 -3.76 -72.51
C VAL A 11 -54.33 -4.91 -71.92
N ASN A 12 -54.28 -6.00 -72.67
CA ASN A 12 -53.28 -7.05 -72.54
C ASN A 12 -51.90 -6.41 -72.43
N GLN A 13 -51.22 -6.62 -71.31
CA GLN A 13 -49.80 -6.40 -71.21
C GLN A 13 -49.15 -7.68 -70.71
N GLU A 14 -48.83 -8.53 -71.68
CA GLU A 14 -47.83 -9.58 -71.59
C GLU A 14 -46.50 -8.93 -71.18
N ASN A 15 -46.27 -8.76 -69.87
CA ASN A 15 -44.94 -8.54 -69.35
C ASN A 15 -44.31 -9.90 -69.09
N LEU A 16 -43.56 -10.34 -70.10
CA LEU A 16 -42.60 -11.43 -70.08
C LEU A 16 -41.74 -11.37 -68.81
N VAL A 17 -42.12 -12.16 -67.81
CA VAL A 17 -41.17 -12.62 -66.80
C VAL A 17 -40.21 -13.53 -67.55
N SER A 18 -39.05 -13.00 -67.94
CA SER A 18 -37.92 -13.82 -68.37
C SER A 18 -37.41 -14.55 -67.13
N GLY A 19 -38.12 -15.61 -66.77
CA GLY A 19 -37.72 -16.56 -65.75
C GLY A 19 -36.71 -17.49 -66.39
N VAL A 20 -35.42 -17.23 -66.17
CA VAL A 20 -34.43 -18.29 -66.24
C VAL A 20 -34.79 -19.24 -65.11
N SER A 21 -35.55 -20.30 -65.43
CA SER A 21 -35.78 -21.40 -64.50
C SER A 21 -34.45 -22.09 -64.31
N LEU A 22 -33.86 -21.93 -63.13
CA LEU A 22 -32.71 -22.72 -62.74
C LEU A 22 -33.17 -24.16 -62.57
N ASP A 23 -32.24 -25.10 -62.78
CA ASP A 23 -32.48 -26.51 -62.48
C ASP A 23 -32.82 -26.60 -60.98
N PRO A 24 -33.91 -27.25 -60.55
CA PRO A 24 -34.34 -27.29 -59.15
C PRO A 24 -33.24 -27.76 -58.18
N GLU A 25 -32.34 -28.66 -58.61
CA GLU A 25 -31.18 -29.08 -57.82
C GLU A 25 -30.16 -27.93 -57.62
N LEU A 26 -29.98 -27.07 -58.61
CA LEU A 26 -29.07 -25.93 -58.54
C LEU A 26 -29.66 -24.80 -57.68
N GLU A 27 -30.98 -24.57 -57.77
CA GLU A 27 -31.69 -23.62 -56.92
C GLU A 27 -31.62 -24.02 -55.44
N GLU A 28 -31.86 -25.30 -55.14
CA GLU A 28 -31.77 -25.83 -53.77
C GLU A 28 -30.33 -25.77 -53.22
N ALA A 29 -29.32 -26.05 -54.06
CA ALA A 29 -27.92 -25.89 -53.69
C ALA A 29 -27.56 -24.44 -53.36
N ILE A 30 -28.01 -23.46 -54.17
CA ILE A 30 -27.75 -22.03 -53.93
C ILE A 30 -28.43 -21.56 -52.64
N VAL A 31 -29.69 -21.95 -52.40
CA VAL A 31 -30.41 -21.60 -51.16
C VAL A 31 -29.74 -22.22 -49.93
N ARG A 32 -29.27 -23.46 -50.04
CA ARG A 32 -28.54 -24.14 -48.96
C ARG A 32 -27.18 -23.48 -48.69
N ASP A 33 -26.46 -23.07 -49.72
CA ASP A 33 -25.17 -22.40 -49.55
C ASP A 33 -25.32 -20.98 -49.00
N PHE A 34 -26.34 -20.24 -49.45
CA PHE A 34 -26.66 -18.91 -48.92
C PHE A 34 -27.11 -18.97 -47.45
N SER A 35 -27.97 -19.93 -47.11
CA SER A 35 -28.39 -20.15 -45.72
C SER A 35 -27.21 -20.56 -44.84
N ASN A 36 -26.31 -21.43 -45.32
CA ASN A 36 -25.09 -21.79 -44.59
C ASN A 36 -24.16 -20.60 -44.36
N GLN A 37 -23.95 -19.74 -45.36
CA GLN A 37 -23.15 -18.53 -45.22
C GLN A 37 -23.75 -17.54 -44.22
N SER A 38 -25.06 -17.28 -44.32
CA SER A 38 -25.78 -16.43 -43.37
C SER A 38 -25.64 -16.95 -41.92
N LEU A 39 -25.79 -18.26 -41.72
CA LEU A 39 -25.64 -18.89 -40.41
C LEU A 39 -24.20 -18.78 -39.88
N GLN A 40 -23.20 -18.88 -40.76
CA GLN A 40 -21.80 -18.65 -40.41
C GLN A 40 -21.53 -17.21 -39.99
N GLU A 41 -22.07 -16.23 -40.72
CA GLU A 41 -21.90 -14.81 -40.39
C GLU A 41 -22.55 -14.45 -39.04
N GLU A 42 -23.75 -14.95 -38.78
CA GLU A 42 -24.43 -14.77 -37.49
C GLU A 42 -23.66 -15.45 -36.35
N TRP A 43 -23.13 -16.66 -36.59
CA TRP A 43 -22.31 -17.37 -35.62
C TRP A 43 -21.02 -16.63 -35.30
N ASP A 44 -20.33 -16.08 -36.30
CA ASP A 44 -19.10 -15.30 -36.12
C ASP A 44 -19.38 -13.97 -35.43
N LYS A 45 -20.53 -13.35 -35.69
CA LYS A 45 -20.97 -12.15 -34.97
C LYS A 45 -21.22 -12.47 -33.49
N PHE A 46 -21.98 -13.52 -33.20
CA PHE A 46 -22.22 -13.98 -31.83
C PHE A 46 -20.92 -14.31 -31.10
N ARG A 47 -20.01 -15.04 -31.75
CA ARG A 47 -18.71 -15.40 -31.19
C ARG A 47 -17.87 -14.17 -30.83
N ARG A 48 -17.84 -13.16 -31.70
CA ARG A 48 -17.16 -11.89 -31.44
C ARG A 48 -17.77 -11.16 -30.25
N GLU A 49 -19.09 -11.05 -30.19
CA GLU A 49 -19.78 -10.39 -29.07
C GLU A 49 -19.51 -11.09 -27.73
N VAL A 50 -19.50 -12.42 -27.70
CA VAL A 50 -19.19 -13.19 -26.49
C VAL A 50 -17.76 -12.93 -26.03
N ILE A 51 -16.79 -12.91 -26.95
CA ILE A 51 -15.38 -12.62 -26.62
C ILE A 51 -15.24 -11.20 -26.09
N ILE A 52 -15.85 -10.21 -26.74
CA ILE A 52 -15.80 -8.80 -26.30
C ILE A 52 -16.37 -8.66 -24.89
N ARG A 53 -17.59 -9.15 -24.65
CA ARG A 53 -18.24 -9.08 -23.33
C ARG A 53 -17.44 -9.80 -22.25
N ARG A 54 -16.78 -10.92 -22.60
CA ARG A 54 -15.91 -11.64 -21.67
C ARG A 54 -14.68 -10.81 -21.32
N ASN A 55 -14.04 -10.18 -22.31
CA ASN A 55 -12.87 -9.34 -22.10
C ASN A 55 -13.23 -8.11 -21.26
N GLU A 56 -14.32 -7.41 -21.55
CA GLU A 56 -14.81 -6.28 -20.75
C GLU A 56 -15.01 -6.66 -19.27
N ARG A 57 -15.61 -7.83 -19.01
CA ARG A 57 -15.77 -8.34 -17.63
C ARG A 57 -14.43 -8.63 -16.95
N LEU A 58 -13.47 -9.17 -17.68
CA LEU A 58 -12.14 -9.46 -17.16
C LEU A 58 -11.38 -8.16 -16.87
N GLU A 59 -11.47 -7.16 -17.76
CA GLU A 59 -10.87 -5.84 -17.58
C GLU A 59 -11.45 -5.12 -16.37
N MET A 60 -12.78 -5.09 -16.22
CA MET A 60 -13.42 -4.50 -15.03
C MET A 60 -12.98 -5.19 -13.73
N ARG A 61 -12.89 -6.53 -13.74
CA ARG A 61 -12.42 -7.28 -12.57
C ARG A 61 -10.94 -6.98 -12.26
N ASN A 62 -10.10 -6.91 -13.27
CA ASN A 62 -8.68 -6.59 -13.10
C ASN A 62 -8.49 -5.17 -12.60
N ALA A 63 -9.25 -4.20 -13.11
CA ALA A 63 -9.23 -2.82 -12.63
C ALA A 63 -9.63 -2.73 -11.15
N ALA A 64 -10.71 -3.43 -10.74
CA ALA A 64 -11.14 -3.48 -9.35
C ALA A 64 -10.10 -4.13 -8.43
N LEU A 65 -9.44 -5.21 -8.89
CA LEU A 65 -8.36 -5.85 -8.14
C LEU A 65 -7.15 -4.93 -7.99
N LEU A 66 -6.76 -4.23 -9.05
CA LEU A 66 -5.66 -3.28 -9.03
C LEU A 66 -5.95 -2.13 -8.04
N GLU A 67 -7.15 -1.58 -8.08
CA GLU A 67 -7.56 -0.50 -7.17
C GLU A 67 -7.57 -0.98 -5.71
N ALA A 68 -8.08 -2.17 -5.43
CA ALA A 68 -8.05 -2.77 -4.10
C ALA A 68 -6.61 -2.95 -3.60
N GLN A 69 -5.70 -3.42 -4.47
CA GLN A 69 -4.29 -3.59 -4.14
C GLN A 69 -3.60 -2.25 -3.85
N GLN A 70 -3.86 -1.22 -4.66
CA GLN A 70 -3.31 0.13 -4.43
C GLN A 70 -3.80 0.72 -3.10
N ARG A 71 -5.10 0.60 -2.79
CA ARG A 71 -5.66 1.03 -1.50
C ARG A 71 -5.02 0.29 -0.33
N GLN A 72 -4.80 -1.02 -0.46
CA GLN A 72 -4.14 -1.81 0.56
C GLN A 72 -2.69 -1.36 0.78
N GLN A 73 -1.93 -1.10 -0.29
CA GLN A 73 -0.56 -0.59 -0.20
C GLN A 73 -0.50 0.79 0.46
N ALA A 74 -1.39 1.71 0.09
CA ALA A 74 -1.48 3.03 0.72
C ALA A 74 -1.79 2.92 2.23
N ASN A 75 -2.72 2.06 2.62
CA ASN A 75 -3.04 1.83 4.02
C ASN A 75 -1.84 1.23 4.80
N HIS A 76 -1.12 0.28 4.20
CA HIS A 76 0.09 -0.27 4.81
C HIS A 76 1.18 0.78 4.98
N ALA A 77 1.42 1.63 3.98
CA ALA A 77 2.39 2.70 4.07
C ALA A 77 2.05 3.68 5.21
N ALA A 78 0.78 4.10 5.31
CA ALA A 78 0.33 4.98 6.39
C ALA A 78 0.44 4.34 7.79
N LEU A 79 0.13 3.03 7.89
CA LEU A 79 0.33 2.28 9.14
C LEU A 79 1.81 2.18 9.51
N GLN A 80 2.68 1.97 8.53
CA GLN A 80 4.11 1.82 8.76
C GLN A 80 4.74 3.13 9.24
N GLU A 81 4.36 4.27 8.65
CA GLU A 81 4.77 5.60 9.12
C GLU A 81 4.33 5.86 10.57
N ARG A 82 3.10 5.46 10.92
CA ARG A 82 2.61 5.58 12.29
C ARG A 82 3.38 4.68 13.26
N LEU A 83 3.72 3.47 12.85
CA LEU A 83 4.51 2.54 13.66
C LEU A 83 5.93 3.06 13.88
N THR A 84 6.59 3.60 12.84
CA THR A 84 7.93 4.18 13.00
C THR A 84 7.92 5.36 13.98
N ALA A 85 6.94 6.27 13.86
CA ALA A 85 6.80 7.38 14.80
C ALA A 85 6.54 6.92 16.25
N LEU A 86 5.76 5.84 16.44
CA LEU A 86 5.55 5.26 17.76
C LEU A 86 6.80 4.58 18.33
N HIS A 87 7.60 3.91 17.49
CA HIS A 87 8.87 3.33 17.89
C HIS A 87 9.88 4.40 18.30
N GLU A 88 10.02 5.46 17.51
CA GLU A 88 10.88 6.61 17.84
C GLU A 88 10.46 7.25 19.17
N ARG A 89 9.16 7.48 19.36
CA ARG A 89 8.64 8.03 20.63
C ARG A 89 8.89 7.10 21.81
N ARG A 90 8.73 5.79 21.63
CA ARG A 90 9.05 4.80 22.67
C ARG A 90 10.53 4.86 23.03
N ASP A 91 11.41 4.87 22.04
CA ASP A 91 12.85 4.85 22.25
C ASP A 91 13.32 6.16 22.93
N GLN A 92 12.72 7.29 22.55
CA GLN A 92 12.94 8.58 23.23
C GLN A 92 12.51 8.51 24.71
N LEU A 93 11.33 7.95 25.01
CA LEU A 93 10.84 7.81 26.38
C LEU A 93 11.71 6.85 27.21
N LEU A 94 12.20 5.78 26.60
CA LEU A 94 13.12 4.84 27.25
C LEU A 94 14.46 5.51 27.58
N ALA A 95 14.99 6.33 26.66
CA ALA A 95 16.20 7.11 26.90
C ALA A 95 16.00 8.11 28.06
N THR A 96 14.90 8.88 28.06
CA THR A 96 14.63 9.82 29.16
C THR A 96 14.45 9.12 30.49
N PHE A 97 13.75 7.97 30.51
CA PHE A 97 13.58 7.18 31.72
C PHE A 97 14.91 6.64 32.24
N ALA A 98 15.79 6.16 31.35
CA ALA A 98 17.12 5.70 31.74
C ALA A 98 17.93 6.84 32.38
N ASP A 99 17.93 8.02 31.77
CA ASP A 99 18.64 9.20 32.29
C ASP A 99 18.09 9.66 33.64
N GLU A 100 16.77 9.71 33.80
CA GLU A 100 16.13 10.04 35.08
C GLU A 100 16.45 8.99 36.15
N SER A 101 16.45 7.70 35.79
CA SER A 101 16.76 6.62 36.73
C SER A 101 18.20 6.68 37.25
N VAL A 102 19.13 7.17 36.43
CA VAL A 102 20.54 7.40 36.82
C VAL A 102 20.64 8.59 37.76
N SER A 103 19.99 9.71 37.43
CA SER A 103 19.96 10.90 38.28
C SER A 103 19.38 10.58 39.66
N ILE A 104 18.25 9.87 39.72
CA ILE A 104 17.60 9.50 40.98
C ILE A 104 18.49 8.58 41.81
N ARG A 105 19.12 7.57 41.18
CA ARG A 105 20.06 6.68 41.88
C ARG A 105 21.26 7.45 42.44
N TYR A 106 21.80 8.40 41.68
CA TYR A 106 22.91 9.24 42.12
C TYR A 106 22.49 10.10 43.32
N ASP A 107 21.31 10.71 43.27
CA ASP A 107 20.79 11.52 44.36
C ASP A 107 20.52 10.70 45.62
N ILE A 108 19.98 9.48 45.48
CA ILE A 108 19.80 8.55 46.60
C ILE A 108 21.15 8.23 47.24
N GLN A 109 22.13 7.79 46.44
CA GLN A 109 23.47 7.45 46.96
C GLN A 109 24.12 8.65 47.67
N ARG A 110 24.03 9.84 47.09
CA ARG A 110 24.56 11.07 47.70
C ARG A 110 23.86 11.43 49.01
N LEU A 111 22.56 11.20 49.11
CA LEU A 111 21.80 11.42 50.35
C LEU A 111 22.15 10.37 51.41
N GLU A 112 22.30 9.11 51.04
CA GLU A 112 22.74 8.03 51.93
C GLU A 112 24.13 8.34 52.50
N GLU A 113 25.10 8.72 51.66
CA GLU A 113 26.44 9.14 52.08
C GLU A 113 26.39 10.32 53.05
N LYS A 114 25.52 11.31 52.78
CA LYS A 114 25.42 12.53 53.59
C LYS A 114 24.73 12.33 54.94
N TYR A 115 23.71 11.48 55.03
CA TYR A 115 22.84 11.37 56.20
C TYR A 115 23.03 10.08 57.01
N LEU A 116 23.42 8.99 56.37
CA LEU A 116 23.61 7.70 57.04
C LEU A 116 25.08 7.45 57.34
N GLY A 117 26.03 8.11 56.66
CA GLY A 117 27.46 7.92 56.85
C GLY A 117 27.94 6.49 56.52
N VAL A 118 27.05 5.66 55.99
CA VAL A 118 27.30 4.31 55.52
C VAL A 118 27.21 4.39 54.01
N ALA A 119 28.36 4.34 53.34
CA ALA A 119 28.42 3.94 51.93
C ALA A 119 28.09 2.44 51.91
N GLU A 120 26.80 2.11 52.07
CA GLU A 120 26.37 0.73 51.97
C GLU A 120 26.62 0.35 50.52
N GLN A 121 27.52 -0.62 50.32
CA GLN A 121 27.93 -1.09 49.00
C GLN A 121 26.71 -1.73 48.34
N THR A 122 25.87 -0.92 47.71
CA THR A 122 24.89 -1.39 46.74
C THR A 122 25.64 -2.24 45.72
N PRO A 123 25.12 -3.43 45.35
CA PRO A 123 25.83 -4.40 44.53
C PRO A 123 26.31 -3.77 43.20
N PRO A 124 27.43 -4.26 42.64
CA PRO A 124 28.16 -3.62 41.57
C PRO A 124 27.42 -3.79 40.24
N VAL A 125 26.39 -2.99 40.01
CA VAL A 125 25.63 -3.03 38.76
C VAL A 125 25.79 -1.74 37.96
N ASP A 126 26.12 -0.62 38.61
CA ASP A 126 26.20 0.68 37.94
C ASP A 126 27.60 1.30 38.10
N TYR A 127 28.57 0.75 37.40
CA TYR A 127 29.88 1.39 37.26
C TYR A 127 29.72 2.79 36.62
N CYS A 128 30.48 3.78 37.12
CA CYS A 128 30.53 5.14 36.58
C CYS A 128 29.24 5.98 36.72
N LEU A 129 28.39 5.64 37.70
CA LEU A 129 27.10 6.31 37.89
C LEU A 129 27.26 7.83 38.14
N GLY A 130 28.30 8.24 38.88
CA GLY A 130 28.57 9.66 39.16
C GLY A 130 29.02 10.44 37.93
N GLU A 131 29.99 9.92 37.18
CA GLU A 131 30.46 10.51 35.93
C GLU A 131 29.33 10.60 34.90
N ARG A 132 28.46 9.58 34.86
CA ARG A 132 27.30 9.54 33.97
C ARG A 132 26.25 10.58 34.36
N ALA A 133 25.94 10.72 35.65
CA ALA A 133 24.99 11.72 36.15
C ALA A 133 25.48 13.15 35.83
N HIS A 134 26.76 13.46 36.09
CA HIS A 134 27.31 14.78 35.79
C HIS A 134 27.31 15.12 34.29
N TRP A 135 27.56 14.14 33.44
CA TRP A 135 27.46 14.32 32.00
C TRP A 135 26.01 14.59 31.54
N ILE A 136 25.04 13.85 32.08
CA ILE A 136 23.59 14.05 31.80
C ILE A 136 23.14 15.45 32.26
N ASP A 137 23.53 15.88 33.45
CA ASP A 137 23.17 17.20 33.97
C ASP A 137 23.76 18.33 33.12
N CYS A 138 25.02 18.17 32.71
CA CYS A 138 25.67 19.13 31.83
C CYS A 138 25.00 19.17 30.45
N SER A 139 24.70 18.01 29.86
CA SER A 139 24.08 17.92 28.54
C SER A 139 22.67 18.53 28.51
N LYS A 140 21.89 18.34 29.58
CA LYS A 140 20.59 19.01 29.77
C LYS A 140 20.72 20.52 29.89
N LYS A 141 21.77 21.01 30.57
CA LYS A 141 22.00 22.45 30.80
C LYS A 141 22.43 23.21 29.54
N TYR A 142 23.23 22.59 28.68
CA TYR A 142 23.81 23.26 27.51
C TYR A 142 23.24 22.83 26.15
N GLY A 143 22.44 21.77 26.10
CA GLY A 143 21.55 21.38 24.99
C GLY A 143 22.23 21.21 23.63
N THR A 144 22.55 22.31 22.96
CA THR A 144 23.19 22.38 21.64
C THR A 144 24.71 22.58 21.69
N ASP A 145 25.26 23.18 22.75
CA ASP A 145 26.71 23.37 22.89
C ASP A 145 27.29 22.39 23.91
N MET A 146 27.85 21.28 23.43
CA MET A 146 28.42 20.24 24.30
C MET A 146 29.88 20.51 24.70
N ARG A 147 30.52 21.57 24.19
CA ARG A 147 31.91 21.90 24.53
C ARG A 147 32.14 22.09 26.04
N PRO A 148 31.23 22.71 26.82
CA PRO A 148 31.37 22.81 28.27
C PRO A 148 31.26 21.47 29.02
N CYS A 149 30.79 20.41 28.35
CA CYS A 149 30.57 19.09 28.94
C CYS A 149 31.67 18.07 28.58
N SER A 150 32.71 18.49 27.83
CA SER A 150 33.80 17.62 27.38
C SER A 150 34.53 16.94 28.53
N ASP A 151 34.71 17.64 29.64
CA ASP A 151 35.47 17.13 30.78
C ASP A 151 34.72 16.01 31.50
N TYR A 152 33.39 16.13 31.59
CA TYR A 152 32.52 15.09 32.13
C TYR A 152 32.45 13.88 31.20
N LEU A 153 32.43 14.10 29.88
CA LEU A 153 32.49 13.01 28.91
C LEU A 153 33.81 12.24 29.00
N ALA A 154 34.95 12.96 29.07
CA ALA A 154 36.26 12.35 29.22
C ALA A 154 36.45 11.64 30.58
N ALA A 155 35.77 12.10 31.64
CA ALA A 155 35.73 11.40 32.93
C ALA A 155 34.93 10.09 32.81
N LEU A 156 33.76 10.13 32.16
CA LEU A 156 32.93 8.96 31.92
C LEU A 156 33.66 7.91 31.07
N GLU A 157 34.29 8.31 29.96
CA GLU A 157 35.09 7.42 29.11
C GLU A 157 36.23 6.75 29.87
N ARG A 158 36.94 7.50 30.73
CA ARG A 158 38.00 6.93 31.59
C ARG A 158 37.46 5.92 32.58
N CYS A 159 36.31 6.20 33.18
CA CYS A 159 35.70 5.27 34.12
C CYS A 159 35.24 3.98 33.41
N VAL A 160 34.54 4.09 32.28
CA VAL A 160 34.08 2.94 31.49
C VAL A 160 35.26 2.08 31.02
N ASN A 161 36.31 2.71 30.48
CA ASN A 161 37.50 1.99 30.03
C ASN A 161 38.20 1.22 31.16
N ARG A 162 38.28 1.79 32.38
CA ARG A 162 38.82 1.08 33.55
C ARG A 162 37.99 -0.14 33.92
N THR A 163 36.68 0.01 33.91
CA THR A 163 35.75 -1.07 34.32
C THR A 163 35.74 -2.22 33.31
N ILE A 164 35.90 -1.93 32.02
CA ILE A 164 36.06 -2.95 30.98
C ILE A 164 37.37 -3.72 31.19
N THR A 165 38.48 -3.03 31.48
CA THR A 165 39.78 -3.69 31.71
C THR A 165 39.87 -4.47 33.03
N GLU A 166 39.09 -4.11 34.04
CA GLU A 166 39.02 -4.81 35.34
C GLU A 166 38.04 -6.00 35.33
N SER A 167 37.20 -6.12 34.29
CA SER A 167 36.21 -7.19 34.11
C SER A 167 36.69 -8.40 33.28
N VAL A 168 37.96 -8.38 32.83
CA VAL A 168 38.65 -9.47 32.11
C VAL A 168 39.67 -10.12 33.04
#